data_AF-H2KPC0-F1
#
_entry.id   AF-H2KPC0-F1
#
_cell.length_a   1.000
_cell.length_b   1.000
_cell.length_c   1.000
_cell.angle_alpha   90.00
_cell.angle_beta   90.00
_cell.angle_gamma   90.00
#
_symmetry.space_group_name_H-M   'P 1'
#
loop_
_entity.id
_entity.type
_entity.pdbx_description
1 polymer ?
#
loop_
_entity_poly.entity_id
_entity_poly.type
_entity_poly.pdbx_seq_one_letter_code
_entity_poly.pdbx_strand_id
1 'polypeptide(L)'
;MPWSIRLQRSSRSLLLIDAKESIPPGNDYDGARKFLKRRIMKSLKEDRELWYTSKAQELEKAFATGNSHGMFQLIRLIGYRKDD
;
A
#
# COMPACT_ATOMS: atom_id res chain seq x y z
N MET A 1 3.73 -18.74 -5.21
CA MET A 1 4.69 -18.16 -4.24
C MET A 1 4.13 -16.82 -3.75
N PRO A 2 3.40 -16.74 -2.63
CA PRO A 2 2.54 -15.58 -2.36
C PRO A 2 3.06 -14.65 -1.25
N TRP A 3 4.33 -14.19 -1.28
CA TRP A 3 4.84 -13.31 -0.19
C TRP A 3 5.51 -11.99 -0.61
N SER A 4 5.53 -11.62 -1.89
CA SER A 4 6.25 -10.40 -2.33
C SER A 4 5.48 -9.07 -2.15
N ILE A 5 4.27 -9.06 -1.57
CA ILE A 5 3.43 -7.85 -1.43
C ILE A 5 3.52 -7.24 -0.01
N ARG A 6 4.64 -7.40 0.69
CA ARG A 6 4.79 -6.89 2.07
C ARG A 6 5.40 -5.49 2.18
N LEU A 7 6.04 -4.99 1.13
CA LEU A 7 7.02 -3.89 1.27
C LEU A 7 6.44 -2.47 1.45
N GLN A 8 5.12 -2.28 1.57
CA GLN A 8 4.56 -0.93 1.69
C GLN A 8 3.24 -0.82 2.45
N ARG A 9 3.01 -1.70 3.44
CA ARG A 9 1.85 -1.58 4.33
C ARG A 9 2.29 -0.95 5.65
N SER A 10 1.57 0.05 6.12
CA SER A 10 1.78 0.60 7.46
C SER A 10 1.53 -0.48 8.52
N SER A 11 2.17 -0.37 9.69
CA SER A 11 1.92 -1.26 10.84
C SER A 11 0.43 -1.38 11.17
N ARG A 12 -0.35 -0.30 10.93
CA ARG A 12 -1.81 -0.31 11.09
C ARG A 12 -2.51 -1.26 10.11
N SER A 13 -2.13 -1.23 8.83
CA SER A 13 -2.67 -2.11 7.80
C SER A 13 -2.31 -3.58 8.06
N LEU A 14 -1.10 -3.84 8.59
CA LEU A 14 -0.67 -5.19 8.98
C LEU A 14 -1.48 -5.74 10.15
N LEU A 15 -1.67 -4.95 11.22
CA LEU A 15 -2.49 -5.35 12.37
C LEU A 15 -3.93 -5.67 11.99
N LEU A 16 -4.52 -4.93 11.04
CA LEU A 16 -5.88 -5.19 10.56
C LEU A 16 -5.97 -6.49 9.74
N ILE A 17 -4.92 -6.83 8.99
CA ILE A 17 -4.84 -8.09 8.25
C ILE A 17 -4.70 -9.25 9.23
N ASP A 18 -3.80 -9.15 10.20
CA ASP A 18 -3.60 -10.19 11.23
C ASP A 18 -4.88 -10.43 12.03
N ALA A 19 -5.59 -9.35 12.39
CA ALA A 19 -6.90 -9.43 13.07
C ALA A 19 -7.99 -10.06 12.21
N LYS A 20 -7.92 -9.97 10.88
CA LYS A 20 -8.86 -10.64 9.97
C LYS A 20 -8.54 -12.13 9.88
N GLU A 21 -7.27 -12.49 9.81
CA GLU A 21 -6.82 -13.89 9.71
C GLU A 21 -7.05 -14.68 11.02
N SER A 22 -7.11 -14.01 12.17
CA SER A 22 -7.46 -14.64 13.44
C SER A 22 -8.96 -14.96 13.62
N ILE A 23 -9.83 -14.48 12.72
CA ILE A 23 -11.28 -14.74 12.80
C ILE A 23 -11.59 -16.15 12.27
N PRO A 24 -12.21 -17.03 13.09
CA PRO A 24 -12.59 -18.37 12.67
C PRO A 24 -13.50 -18.36 11.43
N PRO A 25 -13.42 -19.39 10.57
CA PRO A 25 -14.40 -19.60 9.51
C PRO A 25 -15.77 -19.94 10.13
N GLY A 26 -16.78 -19.14 9.80
CA GLY A 26 -18.15 -19.33 10.29
C GLY A 26 -19.04 -18.15 9.91
N ASN A 27 -20.33 -18.41 9.70
CA ASN A 27 -21.29 -17.37 9.31
C ASN A 27 -21.49 -16.34 10.43
N ASP A 28 -21.38 -16.75 11.69
CA ASP A 28 -21.56 -15.91 12.88
C ASP A 28 -20.56 -14.74 12.94
N TYR A 29 -19.42 -14.87 12.24
CA TYR A 29 -18.36 -13.86 12.20
C TYR A 29 -18.25 -13.13 10.86
N ASP A 30 -19.17 -13.36 9.92
CA ASP A 30 -19.14 -12.73 8.58
C ASP A 30 -19.22 -11.20 8.67
N GLY A 31 -20.02 -10.68 9.61
CA GLY A 31 -20.12 -9.23 9.87
C GLY A 31 -18.78 -8.61 10.27
N ALA A 32 -18.05 -9.24 11.20
CA ALA A 32 -16.74 -8.79 11.66
C ALA A 32 -15.69 -8.86 10.54
N ARG A 33 -15.71 -9.93 9.74
CA ARG A 33 -14.83 -10.12 8.58
C ARG A 33 -15.06 -9.07 7.50
N LYS A 34 -16.31 -8.76 7.17
CA LYS A 34 -16.71 -7.68 6.24
C LYS A 34 -16.30 -6.30 6.75
N PHE A 35 -16.46 -6.06 8.05
CA PHE A 35 -16.03 -4.80 8.66
C PHE A 35 -14.51 -4.61 8.57
N LEU A 36 -13.72 -5.62 8.95
CA LEU A 36 -12.27 -5.55 8.84
C LEU A 36 -11.80 -5.42 7.39
N LYS A 37 -12.43 -6.13 6.44
CA LYS A 37 -12.12 -5.97 5.01
C LYS A 37 -12.26 -4.50 4.56
N ARG A 38 -13.35 -3.83 4.95
CA ARG A 38 -13.55 -2.39 4.65
C ARG A 38 -12.45 -1.52 5.27
N ARG A 39 -12.06 -1.79 6.52
CA ARG A 39 -10.98 -1.04 7.19
C ARG A 39 -9.63 -1.25 6.54
N ILE A 40 -9.29 -2.48 6.17
CA ILE A 40 -8.06 -2.82 5.44
C ILE A 40 -8.04 -2.07 4.11
N MET A 41 -9.13 -2.10 3.34
CA MET A 41 -9.20 -1.38 2.06
C MET A 41 -8.98 0.13 2.24
N LYS A 42 -9.57 0.72 3.30
CA LYS A 42 -9.39 2.13 3.60
C LYS A 42 -7.94 2.46 3.97
N SER A 43 -7.33 1.70 4.87
CA SER A 43 -5.95 1.95 5.30
C SER A 43 -4.95 1.72 4.18
N LEU A 44 -5.17 0.74 3.31
CA LEU A 44 -4.33 0.53 2.12
C LEU A 44 -4.44 1.68 1.12
N LYS A 45 -5.64 2.28 0.98
CA LYS A 45 -5.82 3.47 0.14
C LYS A 45 -5.03 4.65 0.72
N GLU A 46 -5.13 4.88 2.02
CA GLU A 46 -4.38 5.93 2.73
C GLU A 46 -2.85 5.71 2.59
N ASP A 47 -2.37 4.48 2.81
CA ASP A 47 -0.94 4.11 2.64
C ASP A 47 -0.46 4.37 1.20
N ARG A 48 -1.31 4.11 0.21
CA ARG A 48 -1.01 4.36 -1.22
C ARG A 48 -0.95 5.85 -1.54
N GLU A 49 -1.90 6.63 -1.05
CA GLU A 49 -1.93 8.10 -1.22
C GLU A 49 -0.71 8.77 -0.58
N LEU A 50 -0.33 8.34 0.64
CA LEU A 50 0.87 8.83 1.32
C LEU A 50 2.14 8.51 0.52
N TRP A 51 2.23 7.30 -0.03
CA TRP A 51 3.38 6.94 -0.86
C TRP A 51 3.46 7.74 -2.15
N TYR A 52 2.35 7.93 -2.88
CA TYR A 52 2.36 8.75 -4.09
C TYR A 52 2.76 10.19 -3.78
N THR A 53 2.26 10.76 -2.68
CA THR A 53 2.66 12.10 -2.22
C THR A 53 4.15 12.19 -1.94
N SER A 54 4.71 11.21 -1.21
CA SER A 54 6.15 11.15 -0.94
C SER A 54 6.98 11.00 -2.23
N LYS A 55 6.52 10.19 -3.19
CA LYS A 55 7.22 10.01 -4.47
C LYS A 55 7.14 11.23 -5.39
N ALA A 56 6.03 11.96 -5.36
CA ALA A 56 5.92 13.24 -6.06
C ALA A 56 6.95 14.25 -5.52
N GLN A 57 7.11 14.34 -4.20
CA GLN A 57 8.12 15.20 -3.57
C GLN A 57 9.55 14.79 -3.91
N GLU A 58 9.86 13.49 -3.95
CA GLU A 58 11.18 13.01 -4.40
C GLU A 58 11.45 13.37 -5.86
N LEU A 59 10.44 13.25 -6.72
CA LEU A 59 10.54 13.57 -8.14
C LEU A 59 10.74 15.07 -8.37
N GLU A 60 10.02 15.92 -7.64
CA GLU A 60 10.19 17.39 -7.67
C GLU A 60 11.60 17.80 -7.25
N LYS A 61 12.14 17.18 -6.19
CA LYS A 61 13.53 17.41 -5.75
C LYS A 61 14.54 16.98 -6.81
N ALA A 62 14.35 15.82 -7.43
CA ALA A 62 15.22 15.34 -8.50
C ALA A 62 15.20 16.28 -9.71
N PHE A 63 14.01 16.80 -10.06
CA PHE A 63 13.85 17.79 -11.12
C PHE A 63 14.57 19.11 -10.80
N ALA A 64 14.37 19.66 -9.60
CA ALA A 64 15.01 20.90 -9.17
C ALA A 64 16.55 20.79 -9.12
N THR A 65 17.08 19.59 -8.83
CA THR A 65 18.53 19.33 -8.77
C THR A 65 19.12 18.98 -10.16
N GLY A 66 18.29 18.87 -11.20
CA GLY A 66 18.73 18.43 -12.52
C GLY A 66 19.15 16.94 -12.57
N ASN A 67 18.76 16.14 -11.58
CA ASN A 67 19.07 14.71 -11.51
C ASN A 67 18.11 13.91 -12.42
N SER A 68 18.37 13.97 -13.72
CA SER A 68 17.60 13.28 -14.74
C SER A 68 17.55 11.76 -14.52
N HIS A 69 18.67 11.15 -14.09
CA HIS A 69 18.74 9.72 -13.82
C HIS A 69 17.81 9.28 -12.68
N GLY A 70 17.85 9.98 -11.55
CA GLY A 70 16.94 9.73 -10.43
C GLY A 70 15.48 9.93 -10.80
N MET A 71 15.20 10.91 -11.66
CA MET A 71 13.86 11.18 -12.17
C MET A 71 13.31 10.01 -13.00
N PHE A 72 14.09 9.50 -13.97
CA PHE A 72 13.68 8.35 -14.78
C PHE A 72 13.50 7.07 -13.95
N GLN A 73 14.35 6.85 -12.93
CA GLN A 73 14.17 5.74 -11.99
C GLN A 73 12.85 5.82 -11.24
N LEU A 74 12.48 7.01 -10.74
CA LEU A 74 11.21 7.22 -10.03
C LEU A 74 10.00 7.03 -10.93
N ILE A 75 10.03 7.55 -12.17
CA ILE A 75 8.96 7.35 -13.16
C ILE A 75 8.77 5.86 -13.44
N ARG A 76 9.86 5.11 -13.61
CA ARG A 76 9.80 3.65 -13.82
C ARG A 76 9.24 2.93 -12.60
N LEU A 77 9.62 3.33 -11.39
CA LEU A 77 9.14 2.74 -10.13
C LEU A 77 7.62 2.98 -9.94
N ILE A 78 7.14 4.17 -10.28
CA ILE A 78 5.72 4.55 -10.23
C ILE A 78 4.92 3.78 -11.28
N GLY A 79 5.43 3.66 -12.51
CA GLY A 79 4.76 2.97 -13.61
C GLY A 79 4.73 1.44 -13.51
N TYR A 80 5.52 0.83 -12.62
CA TYR A 80 5.60 -0.63 -12.47
C TYR A 80 4.42 -1.25 -11.70
N ARG A 81 3.54 -0.44 -11.10
CA ARG A 81 2.35 -0.92 -10.43
C ARG A 81 1.20 -1.06 -11.43
N LYS A 82 1.28 -2.08 -12.29
CA LYS A 82 0.05 -2.64 -12.88
C LYS A 82 -0.69 -3.36 -11.77
N ASP A 83 -1.96 -2.99 -11.61
CA ASP A 83 -2.87 -3.59 -10.65
C ASP A 83 -3.09 -5.06 -11.06
N ASP A 84 -2.48 -5.99 -10.33
CA ASP A 84 -2.81 -7.44 -10.33
C ASP A 84 -3.83 -7.74 -9.23
#